data_AF-A0A537M315-F1
#
_entry.id   AF-A0A537M315-F1
#
_cell.length_a   1.000
_cell.length_b   1.000
_cell.length_c   1.000
_cell.angle_alpha   90.00
_cell.angle_beta   90.00
_cell.angle_gamma   90.00
#
_symmetry.space_group_name_H-M   'P 1'
#
loop_
_entity.id
_entity.type
_entity.pdbx_description
1 polymer ?
#
loop_
_entity_poly.entity_id
_entity_poly.type
_entity_poly.pdbx_seq_one_letter_code
_entity_poly.pdbx_strand_id
1 'polypeptide(L)' 'MNASSRDNTKTPTRRAQQTGTFVGTRLQPDLLAEIDAWRREQPDLPSRPEALRRLAVKGLRGDRSR' A
#
# COMPACT_ATOMS: atom_id res chain seq x y z
N MET A 1 -9.77 13.57 -19.79
CA MET A 1 -10.66 12.52 -19.28
C MET A 1 -10.33 12.27 -17.81
N ASN A 2 -11.30 12.34 -16.88
CA ASN A 2 -11.07 12.08 -15.45
C ASN A 2 -11.34 10.59 -15.17
N ALA A 3 -10.29 9.85 -14.79
CA ALA A 3 -10.41 8.42 -14.47
C ALA A 3 -11.19 8.23 -13.16
N SER A 4 -12.29 7.48 -13.23
CA SER A 4 -13.11 7.09 -12.10
C SER A 4 -12.39 6.04 -11.27
N SER A 5 -12.39 6.17 -9.95
CA SER A 5 -11.75 5.22 -9.01
C SER A 5 -12.42 3.84 -8.99
N ARG A 6 -13.60 3.71 -9.62
CA ARG A 6 -14.38 2.46 -9.68
C ARG A 6 -13.69 1.37 -10.50
N ASP A 7 -12.87 1.74 -11.48
CA ASP A 7 -12.20 0.78 -12.37
C ASP A 7 -11.05 -0.01 -11.69
N ASN A 8 -10.56 0.46 -10.54
CA ASN A 8 -9.42 -0.17 -9.85
C ASN A 8 -9.82 -1.24 -8.82
N THR A 9 -11.13 -1.50 -8.64
CA THR A 9 -11.61 -2.42 -7.60
C THR A 9 -11.89 -3.81 -8.19
N LYS A 10 -10.99 -4.77 -7.98
CA LYS A 10 -11.31 -6.19 -8.21
C LYS A 10 -12.31 -6.68 -7.16
N THR A 11 -13.28 -7.50 -7.57
CA THR A 11 -14.29 -8.11 -6.68
C THR A 11 -13.61 -8.91 -5.56
N PRO A 12 -13.71 -8.51 -4.28
CA PRO A 12 -12.98 -9.16 -3.20
C PRO A 12 -13.67 -10.46 -2.75
N THR A 13 -12.99 -11.59 -2.87
CA THR A 13 -13.48 -12.93 -2.47
C THR A 13 -13.46 -13.18 -0.95
N ARG A 14 -12.76 -12.33 -0.17
CA ARG A 14 -12.73 -12.43 1.30
C ARG A 14 -12.54 -11.04 1.89
N ARG A 15 -13.57 -10.49 2.55
CA ARG A 15 -13.50 -9.16 3.17
C ARG A 15 -12.89 -9.27 4.57
N ALA A 16 -11.86 -8.48 4.85
CA ALA A 16 -11.47 -8.19 6.23
C ALA A 16 -12.57 -7.35 6.90
N GLN A 17 -12.81 -7.55 8.20
CA GLN A 17 -13.94 -6.98 8.95
C GLN A 17 -13.98 -5.44 8.98
N GLN A 18 -12.85 -4.76 8.74
CA GLN A 18 -12.79 -3.33 8.51
C GLN A 18 -12.09 -3.05 7.18
N THR A 19 -12.80 -2.42 6.25
CA THR A 19 -12.22 -1.94 5.00
C THR A 19 -11.63 -0.56 5.29
N GLY A 20 -10.30 -0.43 5.29
CA GLY A 20 -9.66 0.87 5.37
C GLY A 20 -10.09 1.78 4.21
N THR A 21 -10.07 3.10 4.41
CA THR A 21 -10.39 4.07 3.35
C THR A 21 -9.44 3.93 2.16
N PHE A 22 -9.96 3.86 0.95
CA PHE A 22 -9.14 3.82 -0.26
C PHE A 22 -8.43 5.16 -0.48
N VAL A 23 -7.10 5.12 -0.53
CA VAL A 23 -6.26 6.27 -0.87
C VAL A 23 -5.59 5.96 -2.20
N GLY A 24 -6.07 6.61 -3.27
CA GLY A 24 -5.52 6.46 -4.63
C GLY A 24 -4.41 7.47 -4.87
N THR A 25 -3.15 7.03 -4.80
CA THR A 25 -1.98 7.88 -5.06
C THR A 25 -1.18 7.34 -6.23
N ARG A 26 -0.71 8.23 -7.10
CA ARG A 26 0.23 7.88 -8.18
C ARG A 26 1.65 7.85 -7.62
N LEU A 27 2.33 6.72 -7.74
CA LEU A 27 3.72 6.56 -7.35
C LEU A 27 4.58 6.46 -8.60
N GLN A 28 5.76 7.10 -8.57
CA GLN A 28 6.74 7.01 -9.64
C GLN A 28 7.32 5.58 -9.72
N PRO A 29 7.80 5.14 -10.91
CA PRO A 29 8.26 3.77 -11.11
C PRO A 29 9.43 3.38 -10.20
N ASP A 30 10.32 4.33 -9.90
CA ASP A 30 11.48 4.12 -9.04
C ASP A 30 11.06 3.77 -7.61
N LEU A 31 10.21 4.61 -7.00
CA LEU A 31 9.63 4.36 -5.68
C LEU A 31 8.81 3.06 -5.64
N LEU A 32 8.08 2.73 -6.71
CA LEU A 32 7.38 1.44 -6.81
C LEU A 32 8.34 0.25 -6.79
N ALA A 33 9.48 0.36 -7.47
CA ALA A 33 10.50 -0.68 -7.48
C ALA A 33 11.12 -0.87 -6.09
N GLU A 34 11.39 0.22 -5.36
CA GLU A 34 11.87 0.15 -3.97
C GLU A 34 10.87 -0.53 -3.03
N ILE A 35 9.58 -0.17 -3.12
CA ILE A 35 8.52 -0.81 -2.33
C ILE A 35 8.41 -2.30 -2.68
N ASP A 36 8.49 -2.64 -3.97
CA ASP A 36 8.47 -4.03 -4.42
C ASP A 36 9.75 -4.80 -4.02
N ALA A 37 10.90 -4.15 -3.87
CA ALA A 37 12.10 -4.78 -3.31
C ALA A 37 11.90 -5.05 -1.82
N TRP A 38 11.52 -4.03 -1.05
CA TRP A 38 11.26 -4.14 0.39
C TRP A 38 10.23 -5.21 0.74
N ARG A 39 9.16 -5.35 -0.06
CA ARG A 39 8.13 -6.36 0.18
C ARG A 39 8.67 -7.80 0.01
N ARG A 40 9.66 -8.02 -0.87
CA ARG A 40 10.26 -9.34 -1.13
C ARG A 40 11.10 -9.83 0.04
N GLU A 41 11.63 -8.92 0.84
CA GLU A 41 12.41 -9.23 2.04
C GLU A 41 11.52 -9.63 3.23
N GLN A 42 10.21 -9.41 3.14
CA GLN A 42 9.28 -9.74 4.22
C GLN A 42 8.92 -11.24 4.18
N PRO A 43 8.86 -11.91 5.34
CA PRO A 43 8.63 -13.35 5.42
C PRO A 43 7.25 -13.78 4.88
N ASP A 44 6.27 -12.90 4.98
CA ASP A 44 4.89 -13.14 4.54
C ASP A 44 4.57 -12.60 3.13
N LEU A 45 5.56 -12.00 2.45
CA LEU A 45 5.44 -11.40 1.12
C LEU A 45 4.15 -10.55 0.97
N PRO A 46 4.01 -9.46 1.74
CA PRO A 46 2.76 -8.73 1.82
C PRO A 46 2.38 -8.15 0.46
N SER A 47 1.07 -8.04 0.23
CA SER A 47 0.54 -7.32 -0.94
C SER A 47 1.06 -5.88 -0.97
N ARG A 48 1.18 -5.27 -2.16
CA ARG A 48 1.60 -3.86 -2.30
C ARG A 48 0.89 -2.87 -1.34
N PRO A 49 -0.45 -2.88 -1.21
CA PRO A 49 -1.11 -1.99 -0.27
C PRO A 49 -0.79 -2.31 1.20
N GLU A 50 -0.55 -3.56 1.55
CA GLU A 50 -0.06 -3.94 2.89
C GLU A 50 1.36 -3.45 3.15
N ALA A 51 2.24 -3.58 2.15
CA ALA A 51 3.61 -3.10 2.23
C ALA A 51 3.65 -1.58 2.48
N LEU A 52 2.85 -0.83 1.72
CA LEU A 52 2.66 0.62 1.91
C LEU A 52 2.17 0.97 3.32
N ARG A 53 1.19 0.23 3.87
CA ARG A 53 0.69 0.45 5.24
C ARG A 53 1.80 0.27 6.28
N ARG A 54 2.59 -0.81 6.17
CA ARG A 54 3.71 -1.08 7.09
C ARG A 54 4.79 -0.01 7.00
N LEU A 55 5.16 0.39 5.79
CA LEU A 55 6.14 1.46 5.55
C LEU A 55 5.65 2.80 6.12
N ALA A 56 4.37 3.15 5.94
CA ALA A 56 3.79 4.36 6.51
C ALA A 56 3.84 4.35 8.05
N VAL A 57 3.46 3.23 8.68
CA VAL A 57 3.56 3.08 10.15
C VAL A 57 5.01 3.22 10.62
N LYS A 58 5.96 2.61 9.90
CA LYS A 58 7.40 2.71 10.23
C LYS A 58 7.91 4.15 10.13
N GLY A 59 7.54 4.87 9.05
CA GLY A 59 7.90 6.28 8.87
C GLY A 59 7.33 7.18 9.97
N LEU A 60 6.04 7.04 10.29
CA LEU A 60 5.38 7.84 11.33
C LEU A 60 5.95 7.57 12.75
N ARG A 61 6.41 6.35 13.03
CA ARG A 61 7.05 6.01 14.32
C ARG A 61 8.47 6.57 14.42
N GLY A 62 9.22 6.56 13.32
CA GLY A 62 10.56 7.15 13.25
C GLY A 62 10.53 8.67 13.39
N ASP A 63 9.53 9.32 12.78
CA ASP A 63 9.35 10.78 12.83
C ASP A 63 9.00 11.29 14.23
N ARG A 64 8.11 10.60 14.96
CA ARG A 64 7.71 10.97 16.34
C ARG A 64 8.81 10.79 17.39
N SER A 65 9.91 10.13 17.05
CA SER A 65 11.03 9.92 17.97
C SER A 65 12.11 11.00 17.84
N ARG A 66 11.86 12.05 17.05
CA ARG A 66 12.77 13.17 16.80
C ARG A 66 12.29 14.46 17.46
#